data_AF-A0A6C0LEV0-F1
#
_entry.id   AF-A0A6C0LEV0-F1
#
_cell.length_a   1.000
_cell.length_b   1.000
_cell.length_c   1.000
_cell.angle_alpha   90.00
_cell.angle_beta   90.00
_cell.angle_gamma   90.00
#
_symmetry.space_group_name_H-M   'P 1'
#
loop_
_entity.id
_entity.type
_entity.pdbx_description
1 polymer ?
#
loop_
_entity_poly.entity_id
_entity_poly.type
_entity_poly.pdbx_seq_one_letter_code
_entity_poly.pdbx_strand_id
1 'polypeptide(L)'
;MNKKEPSGLRVSIDRMFYDETGQIIVSALFGLSLALLFRRICKDNCVIYSAPDIRDIEGNVFKLEDTCYKYKSYPVKCSSTIEKPLEPYDINKTPDNLISIPGFFERMFIA
;
A
#
# COMPACT_ATOMS: atom_id res chain seq x y z
N MET A 1 23.80 -15.80 -49.19
CA MET A 1 23.27 -15.68 -47.81
C MET A 1 21.80 -15.33 -47.91
N ASN A 2 20.89 -16.25 -47.58
CA ASN A 2 19.44 -16.03 -47.68
C ASN A 2 18.98 -15.08 -46.56
N LYS A 3 18.76 -13.81 -46.90
CA LYS A 3 18.15 -12.83 -45.99
C LYS A 3 16.66 -13.17 -45.92
N LYS A 4 16.24 -13.86 -44.85
CA LYS A 4 14.83 -14.16 -44.60
C LYS A 4 14.12 -12.83 -44.36
N GLU A 5 13.17 -12.48 -45.22
CA GLU A 5 12.34 -11.27 -45.11
C GLU A 5 11.82 -11.14 -43.67
N PRO A 6 12.05 -10.01 -42.97
CA PRO A 6 11.59 -9.87 -41.60
C PRO A 6 10.06 -9.93 -41.59
N SER A 7 9.52 -10.93 -40.88
CA SER A 7 8.10 -11.01 -40.54
C SER A 7 7.63 -9.64 -40.03
N GLY A 8 6.49 -9.14 -40.52
CA GLY A 8 5.98 -7.81 -40.17
C GLY A 8 5.82 -7.58 -38.66
N LEU A 9 5.64 -8.65 -37.88
CA LEU A 9 5.64 -8.60 -36.42
C LEU A 9 6.98 -8.14 -35.83
N ARG A 10 8.11 -8.56 -36.42
CA ARG A 10 9.46 -8.14 -35.96
C ARG A 10 9.69 -6.66 -36.16
N VAL A 11 9.25 -6.12 -37.30
CA VAL A 11 9.38 -4.68 -37.61
C VAL A 11 8.57 -3.83 -36.63
N SER A 12 7.40 -4.28 -36.21
CA SER A 12 6.59 -3.57 -35.20
C SER A 12 7.19 -3.63 -33.80
N ILE A 13 7.76 -4.76 -33.39
CA ILE A 13 8.45 -4.91 -32.11
C ILE A 13 9.68 -4.01 -32.07
N ASP A 14 10.51 -4.03 -33.13
CA ASP A 14 11.70 -3.19 -33.20
C ASP A 14 11.35 -1.70 -33.08
N ARG A 15 10.24 -1.26 -33.69
CA ARG A 15 9.77 0.12 -33.56
C ARG A 15 9.32 0.48 -32.15
N MET A 16 8.77 -0.45 -31.37
CA MET A 16 8.35 -0.15 -29.99
C MET A 16 9.54 -0.06 -29.02
N PHE A 17 10.60 -0.85 -29.23
CA PHE A 17 11.75 -0.87 -28.32
C PHE A 17 12.91 0.03 -28.72
N TYR A 18 13.06 0.36 -30.01
CA TYR A 18 14.21 1.13 -30.51
C TYR A 18 13.85 2.55 -30.98
N ASP A 19 12.57 2.91 -31.07
CA ASP A 19 12.14 4.28 -31.32
C ASP A 19 12.02 5.07 -30.01
N GLU A 20 12.42 6.35 -30.01
CA GLU A 20 12.36 7.21 -28.83
C GLU A 20 10.93 7.35 -28.28
N THR A 21 9.95 7.52 -29.18
CA THR A 21 8.53 7.60 -28.80
C THR A 21 8.03 6.25 -28.30
N GLY A 22 8.45 5.16 -28.94
CA GLY A 22 8.13 3.79 -28.53
C GLY A 22 8.61 3.49 -27.10
N GLN A 23 9.85 3.84 -26.77
CA GLN A 23 10.44 3.63 -25.44
C GLN A 23 9.70 4.39 -24.33
N ILE A 24 9.28 5.64 -24.59
CA ILE A 24 8.48 6.42 -23.64
C ILE A 24 7.13 5.76 -23.35
N ILE A 25 6.44 5.29 -24.39
CA ILE A 25 5.13 4.65 -24.23
C ILE A 25 5.27 3.32 -23.47
N VAL A 26 6.26 2.50 -23.84
CA VAL A 26 6.50 1.20 -23.22
C VAL A 26 6.92 1.36 -21.76
N SER A 27 7.82 2.30 -21.44
CA SER A 27 8.23 2.57 -20.06
C SER A 27 7.08 3.09 -19.19
N ALA A 28 6.21 3.96 -19.71
CA ALA A 28 5.03 4.43 -19.00
C ALA A 28 4.05 3.28 -18.70
N LEU A 29 3.79 2.40 -19.68
CA LEU A 29 2.94 1.22 -19.51
C LEU A 29 3.49 0.26 -18.47
N PHE A 30 4.79 -0.03 -18.50
CA PHE A 30 5.42 -0.90 -17.50
C PHE A 30 5.45 -0.26 -16.11
N GLY A 31 5.68 1.04 -15.99
CA GLY A 31 5.61 1.77 -14.73
C GLY A 31 4.21 1.70 -14.10
N LEU A 32 3.17 1.91 -14.92
CA LEU A 32 1.77 1.79 -14.49
C LEU A 32 1.43 0.34 -14.12
N SER A 33 1.83 -0.63 -14.95
CA SER A 33 1.60 -2.05 -14.70
C SER A 33 2.25 -2.52 -13.40
N LEU A 34 3.49 -2.10 -13.15
CA LEU A 34 4.22 -2.46 -11.94
C LEU A 34 3.63 -1.78 -10.70
N ALA A 35 3.19 -0.52 -10.82
CA ALA A 35 2.51 0.19 -9.73
C ALA A 35 1.22 -0.52 -9.31
N LEU A 36 0.48 -1.10 -10.27
CA LEU A 36 -0.74 -1.87 -9.99
C LEU A 36 -0.45 -3.19 -9.27
N LEU A 37 0.68 -3.85 -9.57
CA LEU A 37 1.08 -5.10 -8.89
C LEU A 37 1.41 -4.89 -7.41
N PHE A 38 1.97 -3.73 -7.05
CA PHE A 38 2.31 -3.40 -5.67
C PHE A 38 1.15 -2.80 -4.86
N ARG A 39 -0.02 -2.65 -5.48
CA ARG A 39 -1.21 -2.17 -4.77
C ARG A 39 -1.75 -3.26 -3.85
N ARG A 40 -1.77 -2.99 -2.55
CA ARG A 40 -2.35 -3.89 -1.56
C ARG A 40 -3.88 -3.92 -1.71
N ILE A 41 -4.41 -5.02 -2.25
CA ILE A 41 -5.85 -5.27 -2.25
C ILE A 41 -6.26 -5.93 -0.93
N CYS A 42 -6.91 -5.17 -0.05
CA CYS A 42 -7.56 -5.76 1.13
C CYS A 42 -8.93 -6.29 0.70
N LYS A 43 -8.99 -7.58 0.35
CA LYS A 43 -10.25 -8.24 -0.03
C LYS A 43 -10.87 -9.02 1.14
N ASP A 44 -10.06 -9.75 1.91
CA ASP A 44 -10.55 -10.54 3.06
C ASP A 44 -9.51 -10.71 4.20
N ASN A 45 -8.20 -10.59 3.93
CA ASN A 45 -7.10 -10.77 4.90
C ASN A 45 -6.37 -9.45 5.21
N CYS A 46 -7.12 -8.40 5.56
CA CYS A 46 -6.50 -7.14 5.94
C CYS A 46 -5.91 -7.27 7.36
N VAL A 47 -4.62 -6.99 7.52
CA VAL A 47 -4.01 -6.95 8.87
C VAL A 47 -4.49 -5.68 9.54
N ILE A 48 -5.33 -5.84 10.55
CA ILE A 48 -5.93 -4.77 11.34
C ILE A 48 -4.92 -4.32 12.40
N TYR A 49 -4.48 -3.07 12.32
CA TYR A 49 -3.65 -2.45 13.33
C TYR A 49 -4.53 -1.54 14.17
N SER A 50 -4.74 -1.90 15.43
CA SER A 50 -5.49 -1.08 16.38
C SER A 50 -4.73 -0.98 17.68
N ALA A 51 -4.91 0.14 18.38
CA ALA A 51 -4.28 0.32 19.68
C ALA A 51 -4.98 -0.59 20.71
N PRO A 52 -4.22 -1.27 21.60
CA PRO A 52 -4.83 -1.98 22.72
C PRO A 52 -5.54 -1.02 23.67
N ASP A 53 -6.57 -1.50 24.37
CA ASP A 53 -7.24 -0.72 25.43
C ASP A 53 -6.23 -0.42 26.56
N ILE A 54 -6.32 0.78 27.14
CA ILE A 54 -5.41 1.24 28.20
C ILE A 54 -5.40 0.27 29.39
N ARG A 55 -6.55 -0.35 29.70
CA ARG A 55 -6.70 -1.33 30.80
C ARG A 55 -5.90 -2.60 30.58
N ASP A 56 -5.67 -2.98 29.33
CA ASP A 56 -4.90 -4.19 28.98
C ASP A 56 -3.39 -3.91 29.01
N ILE A 57 -2.99 -2.64 28.99
CA ILE A 57 -1.59 -2.21 29.01
C ILE A 57 -1.15 -1.86 30.44
N GLU A 58 -1.98 -1.14 31.20
CA GLU A 58 -1.61 -0.67 32.53
C GLU A 58 -1.54 -1.84 33.53
N GLY A 59 -0.39 -1.96 34.20
CA GLY A 59 -0.18 -2.99 35.23
C GLY A 59 0.51 -4.25 34.70
N ASN A 60 0.45 -4.50 33.40
CA ASN A 60 1.12 -5.62 32.74
C ASN A 60 2.58 -5.31 32.39
N VAL A 61 3.42 -6.36 32.36
CA VAL A 61 4.83 -6.28 31.95
C VAL A 61 4.97 -6.96 30.60
N PHE A 62 5.49 -6.25 29.61
CA PHE A 62 5.66 -6.73 28.25
C PHE A 62 7.12 -7.05 27.98
N LYS A 63 7.41 -8.23 27.46
CA LYS A 63 8.75 -8.61 27.02
C LYS A 63 8.92 -8.26 25.54
N LEU A 64 9.84 -7.36 25.23
CA LEU A 64 10.26 -7.05 23.87
C LEU A 64 11.72 -7.48 23.74
N GLU A 65 12.00 -8.39 22.81
CA GLU A 65 13.33 -9.03 22.69
C GLU A 65 13.77 -9.65 24.03
N ASP A 66 14.84 -9.12 24.64
CA ASP A 66 15.38 -9.58 25.92
C ASP A 66 15.10 -8.62 27.09
N THR A 67 14.31 -7.56 26.86
CA THR A 67 14.02 -6.52 27.86
C THR A 67 12.53 -6.48 28.23
N CYS A 68 12.27 -6.14 29.49
CA CYS A 68 10.90 -6.04 30.04
C CYS A 68 10.51 -4.57 30.20
N TYR A 69 9.34 -4.20 29.67
CA TYR A 69 8.79 -2.86 29.73
C TYR A 69 7.47 -2.83 30.49
N LYS A 70 7.28 -1.77 31.28
CA LYS A 70 5.99 -1.46 31.90
C LYS A 70 5.56 -0.08 31.42
N TYR A 71 4.42 -0.03 30.75
CA TYR A 71 3.88 1.20 30.20
C TYR A 71 2.93 1.85 31.21
N LYS A 72 2.89 3.19 31.20
CA LYS A 72 1.97 4.00 31.99
C LYS A 72 1.34 5.04 31.06
N SER A 73 0.02 5.08 31.02
CA SER A 73 -0.67 6.05 30.18
C SER A 73 -0.68 7.42 30.86
N TYR A 74 -0.69 8.48 30.06
CA TYR A 74 -0.90 9.84 30.55
C TYR A 74 -1.75 10.62 29.55
N PRO A 75 -2.67 11.48 30.04
CA PRO A 75 -3.51 12.27 29.16
C PRO A 75 -2.68 13.35 28.45
N VAL A 76 -2.86 13.48 27.14
CA VAL A 76 -2.27 14.55 26.33
C VAL A 76 -3.36 15.41 25.72
N LYS A 77 -3.05 16.69 25.50
CA LYS A 77 -3.96 17.59 24.81
C LYS A 77 -4.01 17.22 23.32
N CYS A 78 -5.21 16.95 22.81
CA CYS A 78 -5.41 16.72 21.38
C CYS A 78 -5.05 18.01 20.61
N SER A 79 -4.03 17.94 19.77
CA SER A 79 -3.64 19.03 18.87
C SER A 79 -4.07 18.66 17.45
N SER A 80 -4.59 19.62 16.70
CA SER A 80 -4.95 19.44 15.28
C SER A 80 -3.75 19.10 14.39
N THR A 81 -2.52 19.30 14.88
CA THR A 81 -1.26 19.00 14.18
C THR A 81 -0.71 17.62 14.49
N ILE A 82 -1.15 16.97 15.58
CA ILE A 82 -0.73 15.61 15.91
C ILE A 82 -1.59 14.68 15.05
N GLU A 83 -0.93 13.78 14.31
CA GLU A 83 -1.60 12.72 13.55
C GLU A 83 -2.70 12.09 14.41
N LYS A 84 -3.89 11.88 13.84
CA LYS A 84 -5.04 11.36 14.57
C LYS A 84 -4.59 10.13 15.38
N PRO A 85 -4.73 10.17 16.72
CA PRO A 85 -4.30 9.03 17.54
C PRO A 85 -5.03 7.79 17.03
N LEU A 86 -4.30 6.67 16.96
CA LEU A 86 -4.93 5.39 16.66
C LEU A 86 -6.02 5.15 17.70
N GLU A 87 -7.25 4.97 17.23
CA GLU A 87 -8.33 4.67 18.13
C GLU A 87 -8.12 3.28 18.78
N PRO A 88 -8.62 3.09 20.01
CA PRO A 88 -8.58 1.78 20.64
C PRO A 88 -9.32 0.75 19.78
N TYR A 89 -8.85 -0.49 19.82
CA TYR A 89 -9.46 -1.60 19.12
C TYR A 89 -10.93 -1.76 19.55
N ASP A 90 -11.84 -1.54 18.62
CA ASP A 90 -13.27 -1.76 18.80
C ASP A 90 -13.74 -2.81 17.80
N ILE A 91 -14.20 -3.95 18.31
CA ILE A 91 -14.70 -5.07 17.50
C ILE A 91 -15.92 -4.70 16.64
N ASN A 92 -16.64 -3.62 16.99
CA ASN A 92 -17.82 -3.15 16.27
C ASN A 92 -17.49 -2.01 15.29
N LYS A 93 -16.29 -1.44 15.37
CA LYS A 93 -15.86 -0.36 14.49
C LYS A 93 -14.98 -0.93 13.39
N THR A 94 -15.25 -0.56 12.14
CA THR A 94 -14.37 -0.89 11.03
C THR A 94 -13.04 -0.20 11.25
N PRO A 95 -11.91 -0.93 11.27
CA PRO A 95 -10.63 -0.32 11.56
C PRO A 95 -10.21 0.63 10.43
N ASP A 96 -9.63 1.76 10.82
CA ASP A 96 -9.34 2.89 9.91
C ASP A 96 -8.31 2.57 8.82
N ASN A 97 -7.67 1.40 8.90
CA ASN A 97 -6.79 0.84 7.87
C ASN A 97 -7.56 0.23 6.68
N LEU A 98 -8.89 0.16 6.75
CA LEU A 98 -9.74 0.02 5.57
C LEU A 98 -9.67 1.35 4.82
N ILE A 99 -8.81 1.36 3.80
CA ILE A 99 -8.49 2.47 2.91
C ILE A 99 -9.69 3.42 2.76
N SER A 100 -9.52 4.65 3.24
CA SER A 100 -10.43 5.78 3.09
C SER A 100 -11.09 5.76 1.72
N ILE A 101 -12.41 6.05 1.68
CA ILE A 101 -13.24 6.06 0.46
C ILE A 101 -12.39 6.51 -0.75
N PRO A 102 -12.08 5.60 -1.68
CA PRO A 102 -11.13 5.89 -2.74
C PRO A 102 -11.63 7.08 -3.55
N GLY A 103 -10.76 8.06 -3.75
CA GLY A 103 -10.99 9.16 -4.69
C GLY A 103 -11.27 8.63 -6.10
N PHE A 104 -11.75 9.51 -6.99
CA PHE A 104 -12.15 9.13 -8.35
C PHE A 104 -11.11 8.26 -9.09
N PHE A 105 -9.84 8.65 -9.03
CA PHE A 105 -8.75 7.90 -9.66
C PHE A 105 -8.50 6.53 -9.03
N GLU A 106 -8.64 6.38 -7.70
CA GLU A 106 -8.44 5.07 -7.08
C GLU A 106 -9.51 4.06 -7.52
N ARG A 107 -10.78 4.48 -7.67
CA ARG A 107 -11.87 3.60 -8.14
C ARG A 107 -11.67 3.11 -9.56
N MET A 108 -11.13 3.98 -10.42
CA MET A 108 -10.82 3.66 -11.82
C MET A 108 -9.76 2.54 -11.95
N PHE A 109 -8.87 2.42 -10.96
CA PHE A 109 -7.80 1.40 -10.93
C PHE A 109 -8.08 0.23 -9.96
N ILE A 110 -9.26 0.15 -9.31
CA ILE A 110 -9.71 -1.01 -8.48
C ILE A 110 -10.74 -1.88 -9.21
N ALA A 111 -11.43 -1.35 -10.22
CA ALA A 111 -12.46 -2.07 -10.97
C ALA A 111 -11.87 -3.25 -11.78
#